data_AF-A0A645HI07-F1
#
_entry.id   AF-A0A645HI07-F1
#
_cell.length_a   1.000
_cell.length_b   1.000
_cell.length_c   1.000
_cell.angle_alpha   90.00
_cell.angle_beta   90.00
_cell.angle_gamma   90.00
#
_symmetry.space_group_name_H-M   'P 1'
#
loop_
_entity.id
_entity.type
_entity.pdbx_description
1 polymer ?
#
loop_
_entity_poly.entity_id
_entity_poly.type
_entity_poly.pdbx_seq_one_letter_code
_entity_poly.pdbx_strand_id
1 'polypeptide(L)' 'MLLLDRVKKAVNAVMLEGGVTVSCSFGVVQMGPESDYAQMLSAADAMMYRAKQDGKGRVNFSDCADSGNYNSN' A
#
# COMPACT_ATOMS: atom_id res chain seq x y z
N MET A 1 -8.87 -1.36 9.64
CA MET A 1 -8.77 -0.85 8.24
C MET A 1 -9.68 0.36 7.92
N LEU A 2 -10.29 1.04 8.90
CA LEU A 2 -11.32 2.07 8.61
C LEU A 2 -10.80 3.31 7.82
N LEU A 3 -9.51 3.65 7.94
CA LEU A 3 -8.96 4.87 7.34
C LEU A 3 -8.76 4.73 5.82
N LEU A 4 -8.08 3.66 5.38
CA LEU A 4 -7.76 3.49 3.96
C LEU A 4 -9.00 3.27 3.09
N ASP A 5 -10.01 2.57 3.61
CA ASP A 5 -11.30 2.45 2.91
C ASP A 5 -11.98 3.81 2.72
N ARG A 6 -11.90 4.69 3.71
CA ARG A 6 -12.46 6.05 3.59
C ARG A 6 -11.70 6.88 2.55
N VAL A 7 -10.37 6.79 2.54
CA VAL A 7 -9.54 7.48 1.54
C VAL A 7 -9.81 6.93 0.14
N LYS A 8 -9.88 5.61 -0.03
CA LYS A 8 -10.21 4.96 -1.31
C LYS A 8 -11.59 5.41 -1.82
N LYS A 9 -12.60 5.43 -0.96
CA LYS A 9 -13.94 5.93 -1.31
C LYS A 9 -13.93 7.39 -1.73
N ALA A 10 -13.20 8.25 -1.00
CA ALA A 10 -13.09 9.65 -1.34
C ALA A 10 -12.42 9.85 -2.71
N VAL A 11 -11.31 9.16 -2.98
CA VAL A 11 -10.61 9.23 -4.28
C VAL A 11 -11.51 8.75 -5.42
N ASN A 12 -12.20 7.62 -5.25
CA ASN A 12 -13.07 7.09 -6.30
C ASN A 12 -14.30 7.97 -6.57
N ALA A 13 -14.68 8.84 -5.64
CA ALA A 13 -15.76 9.81 -5.80
C ALA A 13 -15.32 11.10 -6.50
N VAL A 14 -14.00 11.30 -6.69
CA VAL A 14 -13.48 12.46 -7.40
C VAL A 14 -13.63 12.24 -8.91
N MET A 15 -14.36 13.16 -9.53
CA MET A 15 -14.47 13.28 -10.98
C MET A 15 -13.70 14.56 -11.37
N LEU A 16 -12.61 14.39 -12.12
CA LEU A 16 -11.83 15.54 -12.58
C LEU A 16 -12.53 16.21 -13.77
N GLU A 17 -12.22 17.48 -14.00
CA GLU A 17 -12.69 18.20 -15.18
C GLU A 17 -12.36 17.40 -16.45
N GLY A 18 -13.34 17.30 -17.36
CA GLY A 18 -13.25 16.44 -18.54
C GLY A 18 -13.75 15.01 -18.33
N GLY A 19 -14.34 14.67 -17.17
CA GLY A 19 -15.00 13.39 -16.94
C GLY A 19 -14.04 12.22 -16.64
N VAL A 20 -12.79 12.53 -16.28
CA VAL A 20 -11.79 11.52 -15.95
C VAL A 20 -12.01 11.03 -14.51
N THR A 21 -12.05 9.70 -14.36
CA THR A 21 -12.07 9.04 -13.06
C THR A 21 -10.66 8.63 -12.67
N VAL A 22 -10.31 8.83 -11.40
CA VAL A 22 -9.01 8.46 -10.85
C VAL A 22 -9.15 7.37 -9.80
N SER A 23 -8.11 6.54 -9.68
CA SER A 23 -8.00 5.55 -8.62
C SER A 23 -6.60 5.60 -8.01
N CYS A 24 -6.52 5.30 -6.71
CA CYS A 24 -5.25 5.22 -5.99
C CYS A 24 -5.02 3.78 -5.50
N SER A 25 -3.75 3.35 -5.53
CA SER A 25 -3.30 2.09 -4.93
C SER A 25 -2.50 2.44 -3.69
N PHE A 26 -2.64 1.64 -2.63
CA PHE A 26 -2.08 1.96 -1.33
C PHE A 26 -1.26 0.77 -0.81
N GLY A 27 -0.05 1.06 -0.32
CA GLY A 27 0.79 0.10 0.39
C GLY A 27 0.85 0.47 1.87
N VAL A 28 0.59 -0.50 2.74
CA VAL A 28 0.56 -0.27 4.20
C VAL A 28 1.48 -1.29 4.86
N VAL A 29 2.35 -0.80 5.73
CA VAL A 29 3.30 -1.62 6.48
C VAL A 29 3.23 -1.25 7.95
N GLN A 30 3.37 -2.26 8.81
CA GLN A 30 3.47 -2.06 10.25
C GLN A 30 4.94 -2.00 10.65
N MET A 31 5.31 -0.97 11.41
CA MET A 31 6.65 -0.78 11.91
C MET A 31 6.84 -1.47 13.26
N GLY A 32 8.00 -2.09 13.44
CA GLY A 32 8.50 -2.55 14.73
C GLY A 32 9.29 -1.45 15.45
N PRO A 33 9.60 -1.64 16.75
CA PRO A 33 10.34 -0.66 17.55
C PRO A 33 11.77 -0.38 17.05
N GLU A 34 12.37 -1.29 16.29
CA GLU A 34 13.74 -1.18 15.74
C GLU A 34 13.76 -0.80 14.24
N SER A 35 12.61 -0.46 13.66
CA SER A 35 12.51 -0.24 12.21
C SER A 35 12.97 1.16 11.82
N ASP A 36 13.82 1.25 10.78
CA ASP A 36 14.27 2.53 10.23
C ASP A 36 13.27 3.11 9.20
N TYR A 37 13.17 4.44 9.14
CA TYR A 37 12.25 5.15 8.25
C TYR A 37 12.50 4.85 6.77
N ALA A 38 13.75 4.66 6.35
CA ALA A 38 14.06 4.32 4.96
C ALA A 38 13.54 2.92 4.60
N GLN A 39 13.69 1.96 5.53
CA GLN A 39 13.17 0.60 5.38
C GLN A 39 11.64 0.59 5.33
N MET A 40 10.98 1.40 6.16
CA MET A 40 9.53 1.59 6.13
C MET A 40 9.05 2.05 4.77
N LEU A 41 9.67 3.11 4.24
CA LEU A 41 9.25 3.73 3.01
C LEU A 41 9.43 2.77 1.84
N SER A 42 10.56 2.05 1.82
CA SER A 42 10.83 1.02 0.82
C SER A 42 9.81 -0.13 0.87
N ALA A 43 9.47 -0.61 2.06
CA ALA A 43 8.48 -1.67 2.23
C ALA A 43 7.07 -1.20 1.82
N ALA A 44 6.67 0.02 2.19
CA ALA A 44 5.39 0.60 1.79
C ALA A 44 5.29 0.80 0.27
N ASP A 45 6.38 1.26 -0.37
CA ASP A 45 6.44 1.41 -1.82
C ASP A 45 6.35 0.05 -2.52
N ALA A 46 7.05 -0.97 -2.02
CA ALA A 46 6.95 -2.33 -2.55
C ALA A 46 5.51 -2.89 -2.46
N MET A 47 4.82 -2.65 -1.35
CA MET A 47 3.41 -3.06 -1.19
C MET A 47 2.47 -2.28 -2.11
N MET A 48 2.71 -0.98 -2.30
CA MET A 48 1.97 -0.17 -3.28
C MET A 48 2.21 -0.70 -4.71
N TYR A 49 3.45 -1.05 -5.04
CA TYR A 49 3.82 -1.54 -6.36
C TYR A 49 3.14 -2.87 -6.68
N ARG A 50 3.10 -3.79 -5.71
CA ARG A 50 2.31 -5.03 -5.81
C ARG A 50 0.82 -4.74 -6.05
N ALA A 51 0.24 -3.80 -5.31
CA ALA A 51 -1.15 -3.38 -5.52
C ALA A 51 -1.42 -2.80 -6.93
N LYS A 52 -0.40 -2.18 -7.55
CA LYS A 52 -0.47 -1.69 -8.94
C LYS A 52 -0.35 -2.83 -9.96
N GLN A 53 0.45 -3.87 -9.70
CA GLN A 53 0.60 -5.03 -10.59
C GLN A 53 -0.65 -5.92 -10.61
N ASP A 54 -1.33 -6.09 -9.48
CA ASP A 54 -2.52 -6.94 -9.35
C ASP A 54 -3.83 -6.31 -9.87
N GLY A 55 -3.74 -5.29 -10.74
CA GLY A 55 -4.90 -4.67 -11.40
C GLY A 55 -5.25 -3.26 -10.95
N LYS A 56 -4.43 -2.62 -10.10
CA LYS A 56 -4.56 -1.23 -9.61
C LYS A 56 -5.84 -0.97 -8.78
N GLY A 57 -5.83 0.07 -7.95
CA GLY A 57 -6.98 0.44 -7.11
C GLY A 57 -7.21 -0.46 -5.89
N ARG A 58 -6.17 -1.22 -5.49
CA ARG A 58 -6.20 -2.15 -4.37
C ARG A 58 -5.33 -1.64 -3.21
N VAL A 59 -5.55 -2.23 -2.04
CA VAL A 59 -4.75 -1.97 -0.83
C VAL A 59 -4.06 -3.28 -0.48
N ASN A 60 -2.73 -3.25 -0.40
CA ASN A 60 -1.94 -4.41 0.00
C ASN A 60 -1.24 -4.12 1.34
N PHE A 61 -1.17 -5.13 2.20
CA PHE A 61 -0.65 -5.05 3.56
C PHE A 61 0.46 -6.08 3.73
N SER A 62 1.57 -5.70 4.34
CA SER A 62 2.54 -6.67 4.87
C SER A 62 2.42 -6.70 6.39
N ASP A 63 2.09 -7.86 6.95
CA ASP A 63 2.25 -8.07 8.38
C ASP A 63 3.74 -8.22 8.71
N CYS A 64 4.15 -7.72 9.89
CA CYS A 64 5.52 -7.84 10.39
C CYS A 64 5.95 -9.32 10.58
N ALA A 65 5.04 -10.29 10.49
CA ALA A 65 5.29 -11.71 10.72
C ALA A 65 5.97 -12.44 9.54
N ASP A 66 6.12 -11.83 8.37
CA ASP A 66 6.74 -12.46 7.19
C ASP A 66 8.26 -12.22 7.06
N SER A 67 8.93 -11.73 8.10
CA SER A 67 10.39 -11.72 8.21
C SER A 67 10.93 -13.04 8.80
N GLY A 68 10.46 -14.16 8.27
CA GLY A 68 10.74 -15.49 8.83
C GLY A 68 11.09 -16.57 7.81
N ASN A 69 11.60 -16.26 6.62
CA ASN A 69 12.26 -17.26 5.77
C ASN A 69 13.04 -16.66 4.57
N TYR A 70 14.21 -16.07 4.82
CA TYR A 70 15.27 -16.06 3.79
C TYR A 70 16.33 -17.05 4.24
N ASN A 71 16.05 -18.32 3.97
CA ASN A 71 16.97 -19.42 4.20
C ASN A 71 18.11 -19.31 3.19
N SER A 72 19.33 -19.36 3.72
CA SER A 72 20.59 -19.37 3.01
C SER A 72 20.64 -20.49 1.98
N ASN A 73 21.13 -20.19 0.78
CA ASN A 73 21.96 -21.11 0.02
C ASN A 73 22.87 -20.33 -0.93
#